data_AF-A0A8S0PY01-F1
#
_entry.id   AF-A0A8S0PY01-F1
#
_cell.length_a   1.000
_cell.length_b   1.000
_cell.length_c   1.000
_cell.angle_alpha   90.00
_cell.angle_beta   90.00
_cell.angle_gamma   90.00
#
_symmetry.space_group_name_H-M   'P 1'
#
loop_
_entity.id
_entity.type
_entity.pdbx_description
1 polymer ?
#
loop_
_entity_poly.entity_id
_entity_poly.type
_entity_poly.pdbx_seq_one_letter_code
_entity_poly.pdbx_strand_id
1 'polypeptide(L)'
;MIVLKSLDGEIFEVEEAVALELETIKHMFGADCADTSIPLPNVTSKILAKVIEYCKRHVEAVAAKSADGVLVAADKMTDEELKAFDADFVKVDKGTLFDLILAANYLNIKSLLDLTCQTVADMIKGKTPEEIRKIFNIKDDFTPEEEEEIRRENAWAFE
;
A
#
# COMPACT_ATOMS: atom_id res chain seq x y z
N MET A 1 8.95 20.06 8.74
CA MET A 1 9.58 18.93 8.01
C MET A 1 10.00 17.90 9.02
N ILE A 2 9.85 16.63 8.68
CA ILE A 2 10.23 15.48 9.52
C ILE A 2 11.21 14.65 8.72
N VAL A 3 12.22 14.12 9.41
CA VAL A 3 13.29 13.34 8.80
C VAL A 3 13.03 11.87 9.10
N LEU A 4 12.78 11.06 8.06
CA LEU A 4 12.65 9.61 8.15
C LEU A 4 13.94 8.95 7.66
N LYS A 5 14.37 7.88 8.31
CA LYS A 5 15.54 7.09 7.88
C LYS A 5 15.12 5.67 7.53
N SER A 6 15.33 5.25 6.30
CA SER A 6 15.00 3.89 5.84
C SER A 6 15.92 2.82 6.45
N LEU A 7 15.56 1.54 6.25
CA LEU A 7 16.33 0.37 6.66
C LEU A 7 17.77 0.38 6.13
N ASP A 8 17.94 0.74 4.86
CA ASP A 8 19.22 0.87 4.15
C ASP A 8 19.92 2.22 4.39
N GLY A 9 19.36 3.04 5.28
CA GLY A 9 20.01 4.20 5.86
C GLY A 9 19.88 5.51 5.08
N GLU A 10 19.09 5.52 4.01
CA GLU A 10 18.74 6.74 3.27
C GLU A 10 17.80 7.62 4.09
N ILE A 11 17.88 8.92 3.88
CA ILE A 11 17.15 9.93 4.65
C ILE A 11 16.13 10.61 3.73
N PHE A 12 14.90 10.70 4.22
CA PHE A 12 13.78 11.32 3.55
C PHE A 12 13.26 12.50 4.38
N GLU A 13 13.24 13.69 3.79
CA GLU A 13 12.56 14.85 4.37
C GLU A 13 11.12 14.88 3.88
N VAL A 14 10.19 14.85 4.84
CA VAL A 14 8.75 14.72 4.57
C VAL A 14 8.00 15.84 5.26
N GLU A 15 6.98 16.37 4.59
CA GLU A 15 6.08 17.37 5.16
C GLU A 15 5.29 16.78 6.34
N GLU A 16 4.98 17.61 7.32
CA GLU A 16 4.27 17.16 8.53
C GLU A 16 2.90 16.57 8.21
N ALA A 17 2.17 17.16 7.27
CA ALA A 17 0.88 16.64 6.81
C ALA A 17 1.00 15.22 6.22
N VAL A 18 2.08 14.92 5.49
CA VAL A 18 2.33 13.59 4.90
C VAL A 18 2.79 12.60 5.95
N ALA A 19 3.64 13.02 6.89
CA ALA A 19 4.10 12.16 7.98
C ALA A 19 2.98 11.81 8.98
N LEU A 20 1.97 12.68 9.11
CA LEU A 20 0.77 12.41 9.90
C LEU A 20 -0.11 11.32 9.28
N GLU A 21 0.05 10.95 8.01
CA GLU A 21 -0.61 9.75 7.46
C GLU A 21 0.02 8.45 7.99
N LEU A 22 1.25 8.53 8.51
CA LEU A 22 1.97 7.39 9.09
C LEU A 22 1.59 7.25 10.56
N GLU A 23 0.50 6.54 10.85
CA GLU A 23 -0.04 6.46 12.22
C GLU A 23 0.95 5.91 13.24
N THR A 24 1.82 4.99 12.82
CA THR A 24 2.90 4.45 13.66
C THR A 24 3.84 5.56 14.16
N ILE A 25 3.99 6.64 13.38
CA ILE A 25 4.88 7.76 13.70
C ILE A 25 4.14 8.87 14.45
N LYS A 26 2.78 8.89 14.42
CA LYS A 26 1.96 9.89 15.16
C LYS A 26 2.34 10.00 16.63
N HIS A 27 2.57 8.86 17.28
CA HIS A 27 2.94 8.79 18.70
C HIS A 27 4.39 9.17 18.99
N MET A 28 5.23 9.26 17.95
CA MET A 28 6.61 9.76 18.06
C MET A 28 6.67 11.30 17.96
N PHE A 29 5.56 11.97 17.61
CA PHE A 29 5.40 13.41 17.71
C PHE A 29 5.07 13.81 19.16
N GLY A 30 6.10 14.14 19.94
CA GLY A 30 5.92 14.65 21.29
C GLY A 30 7.23 15.19 21.87
N ALA A 31 7.33 16.52 21.92
CA ALA A 31 8.27 17.34 22.72
C ALA A 31 9.63 16.71 23.05
N ASP A 32 10.50 16.50 22.04
CA ASP A 32 11.97 16.46 22.14
C ASP A 32 12.66 15.99 20.83
N CYS A 33 11.91 15.59 19.80
CA CYS A 33 12.46 15.03 18.56
C CYS A 33 12.64 16.03 17.39
N ALA A 34 12.80 17.33 17.65
CA ALA A 34 12.90 18.33 16.57
C ALA A 34 14.15 18.14 15.66
N ASP A 35 15.19 17.45 16.15
CA ASP A 35 16.46 17.26 15.44
C ASP A 35 16.83 15.78 15.20
N THR A 36 15.95 14.84 15.54
CA THR A 36 16.28 13.40 15.50
C THR A 36 15.54 12.71 14.35
N SER A 37 16.29 12.15 13.40
CA SER A 37 15.73 11.32 12.33
C SER A 37 14.99 10.11 12.90
N ILE A 38 13.77 9.85 12.44
CA ILE A 38 12.94 8.72 12.86
C ILE A 38 13.36 7.48 12.05
N PRO A 39 13.95 6.45 12.68
CA PRO A 39 14.37 5.24 11.97
C PRO A 39 13.17 4.34 11.65
N LEU A 40 13.12 3.85 10.42
CA LEU A 40 12.15 2.90 9.89
C LEU A 40 12.87 1.61 9.46
N PRO A 41 13.29 0.76 10.42
CA PRO A 41 14.15 -0.39 10.15
C PRO A 41 13.48 -1.50 9.34
N ASN A 42 12.17 -1.42 9.08
CA ASN A 42 11.43 -2.45 8.35
C ASN A 42 11.06 -2.04 6.93
N VAL A 43 11.53 -0.89 6.46
CA VAL A 43 11.15 -0.34 5.15
C VAL A 43 12.40 0.11 4.40
N THR A 44 12.66 -0.48 3.23
CA THR A 44 13.76 -0.06 2.34
C THR A 44 13.47 1.29 1.69
N SER A 45 14.51 2.00 1.26
CA SER A 45 14.38 3.32 0.63
C SER A 45 13.48 3.32 -0.60
N LYS A 46 13.60 2.29 -1.44
CA LYS A 46 12.75 2.11 -2.63
C LYS A 46 11.26 2.09 -2.27
N ILE A 47 10.90 1.37 -1.20
CA ILE A 47 9.51 1.20 -0.78
C ILE A 47 9.04 2.43 -0.02
N LEU A 48 9.89 3.00 0.84
CA LEU A 48 9.59 4.21 1.58
C LEU A 48 9.32 5.39 0.63
N ALA A 49 10.09 5.54 -0.44
CA ALA A 49 9.85 6.56 -1.47
C ALA A 49 8.45 6.45 -2.08
N LYS A 50 8.02 5.23 -2.43
CA LYS A 50 6.67 4.97 -2.96
C LYS A 50 5.57 5.23 -1.95
N VAL A 51 5.79 4.86 -0.68
CA VAL A 51 4.84 5.15 0.40
C VAL A 51 4.67 6.66 0.57
N ILE A 52 5.76 7.42 0.59
CA ILE A 52 5.74 8.89 0.70
C ILE A 52 5.02 9.51 -0.51
N GLU A 53 5.30 9.04 -1.73
CA GLU A 53 4.61 9.47 -2.95
C GLU A 53 3.09 9.27 -2.84
N TYR A 54 2.67 8.08 -2.41
CA TYR A 54 1.27 7.74 -2.21
C TYR A 54 0.59 8.66 -1.18
N CYS A 55 1.19 8.79 0.01
CA CYS A 55 0.65 9.64 1.08
C CYS A 55 0.57 11.10 0.65
N LYS A 56 1.61 11.63 -0.01
CA LYS A 56 1.61 13.01 -0.52
C LYS A 56 0.44 13.26 -1.47
N ARG A 57 0.23 12.36 -2.43
CA ARG A 57 -0.86 12.48 -3.41
C ARG A 57 -2.24 12.48 -2.74
N HIS A 58 -2.43 11.66 -1.69
CA HIS A 58 -3.69 11.59 -0.95
C HIS A 58 -3.93 12.80 -0.05
N VAL A 59 -2.89 13.32 0.59
CA VAL A 59 -2.97 14.55 1.39
C VAL A 59 -3.34 15.74 0.52
N GLU A 60 -2.72 15.88 -0.65
CA GLU A 60 -3.06 16.94 -1.63
C GLU A 60 -4.52 16.85 -2.09
N ALA A 61 -5.02 15.64 -2.36
CA ALA A 61 -6.41 15.42 -2.75
C ALA A 61 -7.42 15.78 -1.64
N VAL A 62 -7.09 15.51 -0.37
CA VAL A 62 -7.92 15.92 0.78
C VAL A 62 -7.90 17.45 0.94
N ALA A 63 -6.73 18.08 0.86
CA ALA A 63 -6.59 19.53 0.97
C ALA A 63 -7.38 20.28 -0.13
N ALA A 64 -7.36 19.76 -1.37
CA ALA A 64 -8.12 20.31 -2.49
C ALA A 64 -9.65 20.28 -2.29
N LYS A 65 -10.15 19.32 -1.49
CA LYS A 65 -11.59 19.19 -1.16
C LYS A 65 -12.03 20.10 -0.02
N SER A 66 -11.15 20.42 0.92
CA SER A 66 -11.46 21.29 2.07
C SER A 66 -11.43 22.79 1.74
N ALA A 67 -10.82 23.20 0.62
CA ALA A 67 -10.82 24.57 0.14
C ALA A 67 -12.12 24.92 -0.60
N ASP A 68 -13.20 25.03 0.16
CA ASP A 68 -14.51 25.47 -0.31
C ASP A 68 -14.55 27.02 -0.31
N GLY A 69 -14.28 27.67 -1.44
CA GLY A 69 -14.67 29.09 -1.56
C GLY A 69 -14.00 29.97 -2.60
N VAL A 70 -12.67 30.02 -2.75
CA VAL A 70 -12.07 31.08 -3.60
C VAL A 70 -10.76 30.61 -4.24
N LEU A 71 -10.73 30.76 -5.58
CA LEU A 71 -9.57 30.84 -6.49
C LEU A 71 -9.12 29.57 -7.23
N VAL A 72 -9.30 29.68 -8.56
CA VAL A 72 -8.68 29.03 -9.73
C VAL A 72 -9.00 27.55 -10.03
N ALA A 73 -9.84 27.38 -11.05
CA ALA A 73 -10.23 26.13 -11.70
C ALA A 73 -9.11 25.49 -12.55
N ALA A 74 -7.89 25.34 -12.01
CA ALA A 74 -6.76 24.81 -12.78
C ALA A 74 -6.13 23.51 -12.26
N ASP A 75 -6.43 23.06 -11.02
CA ASP A 75 -5.79 21.83 -10.51
C ASP A 75 -6.54 21.19 -9.31
N LYS A 76 -7.88 21.14 -9.36
CA LYS A 76 -8.63 20.34 -8.37
C LYS A 76 -8.51 18.87 -8.76
N MET A 77 -7.71 18.12 -8.01
CA MET A 77 -7.63 16.68 -8.17
C MET A 77 -9.00 16.05 -7.88
N THR A 78 -9.61 15.46 -8.90
CA THR A 78 -10.94 14.83 -8.78
C THR A 78 -10.86 13.45 -8.14
N ASP A 79 -11.99 12.93 -7.68
CA ASP A 79 -12.08 11.56 -7.17
C ASP A 79 -11.72 10.53 -8.26
N GLU A 80 -12.03 10.83 -9.52
CA GLU A 80 -11.69 10.02 -10.67
C GLU A 80 -10.18 10.01 -10.94
N GLU A 81 -9.51 11.16 -10.83
CA GLU A 81 -8.06 11.27 -11.00
C GLU A 81 -7.30 10.56 -9.87
N LEU A 82 -7.81 10.60 -8.64
CA LEU A 82 -7.25 9.85 -7.51
C LEU A 82 -7.36 8.35 -7.72
N LYS A 83 -8.53 7.86 -8.15
CA LYS A 83 -8.72 6.44 -8.49
C LYS A 83 -7.83 5.99 -9.64
N ALA A 84 -7.64 6.85 -10.66
CA ALA A 84 -6.76 6.56 -11.78
C ALA A 84 -5.29 6.48 -11.33
N PHE A 85 -4.87 7.38 -10.43
CA PHE A 85 -3.56 7.32 -9.80
C PHE A 85 -3.40 6.02 -8.99
N ASP A 86 -4.36 5.67 -8.13
CA ASP A 86 -4.30 4.45 -7.32
C ASP A 86 -4.18 3.19 -8.18
N ALA A 87 -4.99 3.12 -9.24
CA ALA A 87 -4.98 2.02 -10.18
C ALA A 87 -3.65 1.89 -10.93
N ASP A 88 -2.94 3.00 -11.18
CA ASP A 88 -1.62 2.99 -11.81
C ASP A 88 -0.49 2.71 -10.82
N PHE A 89 -0.60 3.26 -9.60
CA PHE A 89 0.36 3.14 -8.51
C PHE A 89 0.64 1.68 -8.15
N VAL A 90 -0.40 0.83 -8.15
CA VAL A 90 -0.28 -0.61 -7.85
C VAL A 90 0.17 -1.47 -9.03
N LYS A 91 0.38 -0.90 -10.24
CA LYS A 91 0.94 -1.62 -11.39
C LYS A 91 2.45 -1.80 -11.27
N VAL A 92 2.86 -2.46 -10.20
CA VAL A 92 4.25 -2.81 -9.91
C VAL A 92 4.44 -4.32 -10.00
N ASP A 93 5.69 -4.78 -9.95
CA ASP A 93 5.97 -6.20 -9.82
C ASP A 93 5.46 -6.74 -8.46
N LYS A 94 5.21 -8.06 -8.38
CA LYS A 94 4.63 -8.70 -7.20
C LYS A 94 5.49 -8.52 -5.95
N GLY A 95 6.82 -8.51 -6.09
CA GLY A 95 7.72 -8.30 -4.96
C GLY A 95 7.53 -6.92 -4.36
N THR A 96 7.54 -5.89 -5.21
CA THR A 96 7.23 -4.52 -4.79
C THR A 96 5.81 -4.40 -4.21
N LEU A 97 4.81 -5.10 -4.77
CA LEU A 97 3.44 -5.08 -4.24
C LEU A 97 3.37 -5.68 -2.82
N PHE A 98 4.03 -6.81 -2.58
CA PHE A 98 4.09 -7.42 -1.25
C PHE A 98 4.86 -6.56 -0.25
N ASP A 99 5.97 -5.96 -0.68
CA ASP A 99 6.72 -5.03 0.16
C ASP A 99 5.88 -3.80 0.52
N LEU A 100 5.05 -3.29 -0.39
CA LEU A 100 4.10 -2.21 -0.12
C LEU A 100 3.02 -2.64 0.89
N ILE A 101 2.51 -3.87 0.81
CA ILE A 101 1.55 -4.42 1.81
C ILE A 101 2.19 -4.44 3.20
N LEU A 102 3.41 -4.97 3.30
CA LEU A 102 4.15 -5.05 4.56
C LEU A 102 4.46 -3.67 5.14
N ALA A 103 4.90 -2.73 4.29
CA ALA A 103 5.18 -1.36 4.69
C ALA A 103 3.91 -0.62 5.12
N ALA A 104 2.80 -0.76 4.39
CA ALA A 104 1.51 -0.16 4.73
C ALA A 104 0.98 -0.67 6.08
N ASN A 105 1.10 -1.97 6.34
CA ASN A 105 0.74 -2.55 7.64
C ASN A 105 1.67 -2.05 8.77
N TYR A 106 2.98 -2.02 8.53
CA TYR A 106 3.96 -1.56 9.54
C TYR A 106 3.79 -0.07 9.90
N LEU A 107 3.56 0.78 8.91
CA LEU A 107 3.35 2.23 9.08
C LEU A 107 1.89 2.58 9.41
N ASN A 108 1.02 1.56 9.42
CA ASN A 108 -0.41 1.63 9.69
C ASN A 108 -1.14 2.64 8.77
N ILE A 109 -0.95 2.49 7.46
CA ILE A 109 -1.57 3.31 6.42
C ILE A 109 -2.74 2.52 5.82
N LYS A 110 -3.93 2.68 6.41
CA LYS A 110 -5.10 1.86 6.07
C LYS A 110 -5.49 1.94 4.59
N SER A 111 -5.49 3.13 3.99
CA SER A 111 -5.86 3.32 2.58
C SER A 111 -4.94 2.55 1.62
N LEU A 112 -3.63 2.63 1.84
CA LEU A 112 -2.65 1.89 1.05
C LEU A 112 -2.75 0.38 1.26
N LEU A 113 -2.99 -0.05 2.51
CA LEU A 113 -3.17 -1.46 2.84
C LEU A 113 -4.42 -2.04 2.15
N ASP A 114 -5.54 -1.33 2.19
CA ASP A 114 -6.78 -1.74 1.53
C ASP A 114 -6.58 -1.82 0.01
N LEU A 115 -5.97 -0.79 -0.60
CA LEU A 115 -5.72 -0.74 -2.04
C LEU A 115 -4.83 -1.91 -2.52
N THR A 116 -3.75 -2.18 -1.81
CA THR A 116 -2.82 -3.26 -2.18
C THR A 116 -3.41 -4.64 -1.92
N CYS A 117 -4.15 -4.84 -0.81
CA CYS A 117 -4.89 -6.08 -0.54
C CYS A 117 -5.96 -6.34 -1.61
N GLN A 118 -6.73 -5.31 -2.00
CA GLN A 118 -7.74 -5.41 -3.05
C GLN A 118 -7.10 -5.79 -4.39
N THR A 119 -5.94 -5.21 -4.72
CA THR A 119 -5.20 -5.57 -5.94
C THR A 119 -4.82 -7.05 -5.97
N VAL A 120 -4.36 -7.61 -4.83
CA VAL A 120 -4.06 -9.04 -4.72
C VAL A 120 -5.33 -9.88 -4.83
N ALA A 121 -6.43 -9.46 -4.21
CA ALA A 121 -7.72 -10.15 -4.31
C ALA A 121 -8.24 -10.19 -5.76
N ASP A 122 -8.09 -9.10 -6.52
CA ASP A 122 -8.49 -9.02 -7.92
C ASP A 122 -7.62 -9.90 -8.83
N MET A 123 -6.35 -10.15 -8.48
CA MET A 123 -5.52 -11.14 -9.19
C MET A 123 -5.98 -12.58 -8.99
N ILE A 124 -6.67 -12.87 -7.88
CA ILE A 124 -7.18 -14.20 -7.52
C ILE A 124 -8.60 -14.40 -8.07
N LYS A 125 -9.39 -13.32 -8.14
CA LYS A 125 -10.80 -13.37 -8.52
C LYS A 125 -11.01 -14.00 -9.89
N GLY A 126 -11.82 -15.05 -9.94
CA GLY A 126 -12.17 -15.75 -11.18
C GLY A 126 -11.05 -16.61 -11.76
N LYS A 127 -9.96 -16.86 -11.01
CA LYS A 127 -8.89 -17.77 -11.39
C LYS A 127 -9.09 -19.15 -10.78
N THR A 128 -8.68 -20.19 -11.50
CA THR A 128 -8.68 -21.56 -10.95
C THR A 128 -7.52 -21.73 -9.96
N PRO A 129 -7.57 -22.72 -9.05
CA PRO A 129 -6.46 -23.02 -8.15
C PRO A 129 -5.12 -23.19 -8.87
N GLU A 130 -5.11 -23.82 -10.04
CA GLU A 130 -3.92 -24.06 -10.85
C GLU A 130 -3.38 -22.77 -11.48
N GLU A 131 -4.26 -21.87 -11.92
CA GLU A 131 -3.87 -20.55 -12.39
C GLU A 131 -3.29 -19.70 -11.26
N ILE A 132 -3.91 -19.70 -10.07
CA ILE A 132 -3.42 -19.00 -8.88
C ILE A 132 -2.03 -19.52 -8.50
N ARG A 133 -1.85 -20.85 -8.46
CA ARG A 133 -0.54 -21.47 -8.19
C ARG A 133 0.53 -20.96 -9.15
N LYS A 134 0.23 -20.88 -10.46
CA LYS A 134 1.16 -20.32 -11.46
C LYS A 134 1.44 -18.83 -11.25
N ILE A 135 0.40 -18.03 -11.00
CA ILE A 135 0.49 -16.57 -10.83
C ILE A 135 1.36 -16.21 -9.62
N PHE A 136 1.27 -16.97 -8.54
CA PHE A 136 2.00 -16.73 -7.29
C PHE A 136 3.22 -17.64 -7.12
N ASN A 137 3.54 -18.46 -8.13
CA ASN A 137 4.63 -19.43 -8.10
C ASN A 137 4.59 -20.35 -6.86
N ILE A 138 3.40 -20.82 -6.53
CA ILE A 138 3.13 -21.74 -5.41
C ILE A 138 3.29 -23.17 -5.91
N LYS A 139 4.12 -23.95 -5.20
CA LYS A 139 4.29 -25.38 -5.49
C LYS A 139 3.03 -26.12 -5.08
N ASP A 140 2.57 -27.03 -5.95
CA ASP A 140 1.55 -28.00 -5.58
C ASP A 140 2.14 -29.06 -4.65
N ASP A 141 1.61 -29.11 -3.44
CA ASP A 141 2.05 -30.00 -2.36
C ASP A 141 0.97 -31.00 -1.94
N PHE A 142 -0.19 -31.01 -2.62
CA PHE A 142 -1.24 -32.00 -2.41
C PHE A 142 -0.93 -33.31 -3.16
N THR A 143 -1.30 -34.41 -2.54
CA THR A 143 -1.42 -35.70 -3.25
C THR A 143 -2.68 -35.71 -4.13
N PRO A 144 -2.73 -36.54 -5.19
CA PRO A 144 -3.94 -36.66 -6.02
C PRO A 144 -5.20 -37.00 -5.21
N GLU A 145 -5.06 -37.84 -4.19
CA GLU A 145 -6.16 -38.24 -3.31
C GLU A 145 -6.67 -37.06 -2.46
N GLU A 146 -5.78 -36.25 -1.90
CA GLU A 146 -6.14 -35.03 -1.14
C GLU A 146 -6.79 -33.98 -2.04
N GLU A 147 -6.29 -33.78 -3.26
CA GLU A 147 -6.89 -32.84 -4.22
C GLU A 147 -8.31 -33.27 -4.60
N GLU A 148 -8.52 -34.56 -4.87
CA GLU A 148 -9.84 -35.09 -5.21
C GLU A 148 -10.83 -34.96 -4.03
N GLU A 149 -10.38 -35.22 -2.80
CA GLU A 149 -11.19 -35.03 -1.60
C GLU A 149 -11.58 -33.56 -1.39
N ILE A 150 -10.62 -32.63 -1.49
CA ILE A 150 -10.87 -31.19 -1.38
C ILE A 150 -11.83 -30.71 -2.48
N ARG A 151 -11.66 -31.18 -3.73
CA ARG A 151 -12.54 -30.82 -4.85
C ARG A 151 -13.96 -31.37 -4.65
N ARG A 152 -14.10 -32.57 -4.08
CA ARG A 152 -15.40 -33.16 -3.74
C ARG A 152 -16.11 -32.39 -2.62
N GLU A 153 -15.39 -32.01 -1.56
CA GLU A 153 -15.95 -31.24 -0.44
C GLU A 153 -16.36 -29.82 -0.84
N ASN A 154 -15.61 -29.21 -1.76
CA ASN A 154 -15.84 -27.84 -2.23
C ASN A 154 -16.57 -27.78 -3.57
N ALA A 155 -17.27 -28.85 -3.97
CA ALA A 155 -18.00 -28.90 -5.24
C ALA A 155 -18.95 -27.71 -5.45
N TRP A 156 -19.56 -27.21 -4.37
CA TRP A 156 -20.44 -26.02 -4.37
C TRP A 156 -19.78 -24.74 -4.93
N ALA A 157 -18.44 -24.65 -4.89
CA ALA A 157 -17.70 -23.49 -5.39
C ALA A 157 -17.38 -23.59 -6.90
N PHE A 158 -17.66 -24.74 -7.51
CA PHE A 158 -17.36 -25.05 -8.91
C PHE A 158 -18.63 -25.36 -9.76
N GLU A 159 -19.82 -25.26 -9.17
CA GLU A 159 -21.14 -25.29 -9.86
C GLU A 159 -21.55 -23.89 -10.36
#